data_AF-A0A8J8TEL2-F1
#
_entry.id   AF-A0A8J8TEL2-F1
#
_cell.length_a   1.000
_cell.length_b   1.000
_cell.length_c   1.000
_cell.angle_alpha   90.00
_cell.angle_beta   90.00
_cell.angle_gamma   90.00
#
_symmetry.space_group_name_H-M   'P 1'
#
loop_
_entity.id
_entity.type
_entity.pdbx_description
1 polymer ?
#
loop_
_entity_poly.entity_id
_entity_poly.type
_entity_poly.pdbx_seq_one_letter_code
_entity_poly.pdbx_strand_id
1 'polypeptide(L)'
;MGLFKKNKPETNRLGNLKILFTTDLHGSETAFRKFLNTALMTKADVLIIGGDLAGKSLVPILALSEGKFKVFDKVVGREGLEDIIKHYKSIGTYYTIVDEKEYHELEEDKNKLEEEFKKVILERLNEWSRIAEEKLKGTNLTISMFII
;
A
#
# COMPACT_ATOMS: atom_id res chain seq x y z
N MET A 1 -37.74 54.10 8.01
CA MET A 1 -38.17 52.81 7.42
C MET A 1 -37.23 52.47 6.29
N GLY A 2 -36.62 51.30 6.40
CA GLY A 2 -35.61 50.75 5.50
C GLY A 2 -35.18 49.42 6.10
N LEU A 3 -36.20 48.57 6.32
CA LEU A 3 -36.07 47.20 6.81
C LEU A 3 -35.21 46.40 5.83
N PHE A 4 -34.62 45.30 6.33
CA PHE A 4 -33.70 44.38 5.66
C PHE A 4 -32.21 44.72 5.77
N LYS A 5 -31.71 44.72 7.01
CA LYS A 5 -30.38 44.15 7.27
C LYS A 5 -30.42 42.68 6.83
N LYS A 6 -29.77 42.36 5.72
CA LYS A 6 -29.46 40.96 5.36
C LYS A 6 -28.58 40.42 6.49
N ASN A 7 -29.13 39.62 7.39
CA ASN A 7 -28.32 38.74 8.22
C ASN A 7 -27.60 37.82 7.23
N LYS A 8 -26.30 38.04 7.03
CA LYS A 8 -25.47 37.00 6.42
C LYS A 8 -25.66 35.79 7.32
N PRO A 9 -26.06 34.61 6.80
CA PRO A 9 -25.94 33.42 7.61
C PRO A 9 -24.47 33.36 8.00
N GLU A 10 -24.21 33.27 9.31
CA GLU A 10 -22.93 32.74 9.77
C GLU A 10 -22.87 31.33 9.20
N THR A 11 -22.36 31.21 7.98
CA THR A 11 -21.91 29.95 7.44
C THR A 11 -20.85 29.52 8.44
N ASN A 12 -21.20 28.56 9.27
CA ASN A 12 -20.28 27.88 10.15
C ASN A 12 -19.17 27.37 9.23
N ARG A 13 -18.08 28.14 9.10
CA ARG A 13 -16.94 27.79 8.24
C ARG A 13 -16.18 26.72 9.00
N LEU A 14 -16.73 25.50 9.00
CA LEU A 14 -15.89 24.42 8.50
C LEU A 14 -15.44 24.93 7.13
N GLY A 15 -14.18 25.37 7.01
CA GLY A 15 -13.62 25.72 5.71
C GLY A 15 -13.93 24.60 4.70
N ASN A 16 -13.87 24.89 3.40
CA ASN A 16 -14.14 23.88 2.37
C ASN A 16 -13.35 22.59 2.67
N LEU A 17 -14.01 21.58 3.23
CA LEU A 17 -13.42 20.30 3.60
C LEU A 17 -12.99 19.61 2.31
N LYS A 18 -11.70 19.30 2.19
CA LYS A 18 -11.15 18.59 1.04
C LYS A 18 -10.83 17.15 1.43
N ILE A 19 -11.60 16.24 0.86
CA ILE A 19 -11.38 14.81 1.00
C ILE A 19 -10.68 14.31 -0.25
N LEU A 20 -9.55 13.63 -0.08
CA LEU A 20 -8.92 12.87 -1.14
C LEU A 20 -9.25 11.38 -0.93
N PHE A 21 -9.90 10.78 -1.93
CA PHE A 21 -10.35 9.39 -1.90
C PHE A 21 -9.73 8.59 -3.04
N THR A 22 -9.33 7.34 -2.76
CA THR A 22 -8.94 6.37 -3.78
C THR A 22 -9.43 4.97 -3.39
N THR A 23 -9.55 4.09 -4.37
CA THR A 23 -9.94 2.68 -4.20
C THR A 23 -9.02 1.76 -4.99
N ASP A 24 -9.01 0.47 -4.66
CA ASP A 24 -8.43 -0.61 -5.46
C ASP A 24 -6.94 -0.41 -5.80
N LEU A 25 -6.15 -0.07 -4.77
CA LEU A 25 -4.72 0.13 -4.95
C LEU A 25 -3.97 -1.18 -5.25
N HIS A 26 -4.58 -2.33 -4.93
CA HIS A 26 -4.03 -3.67 -5.21
C HIS A 26 -2.56 -3.83 -4.82
N GLY A 27 -2.19 -3.32 -3.65
CA GLY A 27 -0.82 -3.38 -3.13
C GLY A 27 0.19 -2.49 -3.87
N SER A 28 -0.16 -1.70 -4.88
CA SER A 28 0.82 -0.89 -5.63
C SER A 28 1.40 0.24 -4.77
N GLU A 29 2.67 0.10 -4.37
CA GLU A 29 3.37 1.13 -3.60
C GLU A 29 3.50 2.43 -4.42
N THR A 30 3.64 2.32 -5.74
CA THR A 30 3.69 3.49 -6.64
C THR A 30 2.41 4.29 -6.57
N ALA A 31 1.25 3.62 -6.65
CA ALA A 31 -0.05 4.28 -6.55
C ALA A 31 -0.25 4.91 -5.16
N PHE A 32 0.11 4.18 -4.10
CA PHE A 32 0.06 4.69 -2.73
C PHE A 32 0.91 5.95 -2.53
N ARG A 33 2.17 5.95 -2.96
CA ARG A 33 3.05 7.13 -2.87
C ARG A 33 2.53 8.31 -3.68
N LYS A 34 1.97 8.08 -4.86
CA LYS A 34 1.31 9.13 -5.67
C LYS A 34 0.11 9.72 -4.94
N PHE A 35 -0.71 8.89 -4.30
CA PHE A 35 -1.84 9.34 -3.50
C PHE A 35 -1.42 10.27 -2.35
N LEU A 36 -0.38 9.88 -1.59
CA LEU A 36 0.18 10.73 -0.53
C LEU A 36 0.73 12.06 -1.06
N ASN A 37 1.46 12.03 -2.18
CA ASN A 37 1.96 13.26 -2.80
C ASN A 37 0.82 14.18 -3.27
N THR A 38 -0.24 13.62 -3.85
CA THR A 38 -1.43 14.36 -4.26
C THR A 38 -2.12 15.03 -3.06
N ALA A 39 -2.18 14.37 -1.91
CA ALA A 39 -2.74 14.96 -0.69
C ALA A 39 -1.99 16.21 -0.25
N LEU A 40 -0.66 16.19 -0.30
CA LEU A 40 0.19 17.34 0.03
C LEU A 40 0.01 18.48 -0.98
N MET A 41 -0.03 18.17 -2.28
CA MET A 41 -0.19 19.17 -3.35
C MET A 41 -1.56 19.86 -3.31
N THR A 42 -2.62 19.09 -3.06
CA THR A 42 -4.00 19.59 -3.06
C THR A 42 -4.38 20.25 -1.73
N LYS A 43 -3.54 20.10 -0.71
CA LYS A 43 -3.82 20.49 0.69
C LYS A 43 -5.15 19.90 1.11
N ALA A 44 -5.27 18.59 0.97
CA ALA A 44 -6.41 17.86 1.51
C ALA A 44 -6.49 18.08 3.04
N ASP A 45 -7.64 17.77 3.61
CA ASP A 45 -7.84 17.71 5.07
C ASP A 45 -7.93 16.25 5.54
N VAL A 46 -8.51 15.37 4.71
CA VAL A 46 -8.75 13.96 5.02
C VAL A 46 -8.37 13.07 3.84
N LEU A 47 -7.66 11.97 4.11
CA LEU A 47 -7.30 10.95 3.13
C LEU A 47 -8.07 9.67 3.44
N ILE A 48 -8.73 9.12 2.42
CA ILE A 48 -9.47 7.86 2.54
C ILE A 48 -9.00 6.92 1.44
N ILE A 49 -8.61 5.71 1.83
CA ILE A 49 -8.35 4.60 0.93
C ILE A 49 -9.36 3.50 1.25
N GLY A 50 -10.21 3.15 0.30
CA GLY A 50 -11.17 2.05 0.42
C GLY A 50 -10.93 0.94 -0.61
N GLY A 51 -11.89 0.01 -0.69
CA GLY A 51 -11.87 -1.07 -1.67
C GLY A 51 -10.79 -2.11 -1.42
N ASP A 52 -10.33 -2.76 -2.51
CA ASP A 52 -9.35 -3.84 -2.42
C ASP A 52 -7.92 -3.30 -2.34
N LEU A 53 -7.36 -3.31 -1.12
CA LEU A 53 -5.96 -2.97 -0.90
C LEU A 53 -5.01 -4.10 -1.25
N ALA A 54 -5.50 -5.35 -1.31
CA ALA A 54 -4.67 -6.50 -1.51
C ALA A 54 -4.34 -6.68 -3.01
N GLY A 55 -3.06 -6.90 -3.29
CA GLY A 55 -2.64 -7.43 -4.58
C GLY A 55 -3.16 -8.85 -4.80
N LYS A 56 -3.11 -9.32 -6.05
CA LYS A 56 -3.75 -10.58 -6.45
C LYS A 56 -2.82 -11.79 -6.50
N SER A 57 -1.52 -11.61 -6.27
CA SER A 57 -0.54 -12.66 -6.54
C SER A 57 0.61 -12.67 -5.56
N LEU A 58 0.96 -13.88 -5.10
CA LEU A 58 2.16 -14.20 -4.34
C LEU A 58 3.13 -14.93 -5.26
N VAL A 59 4.33 -14.40 -5.42
CA VAL A 59 5.40 -15.03 -6.18
C VAL A 59 6.43 -15.62 -5.23
N PRO A 60 6.63 -16.95 -5.21
CA PRO A 60 7.71 -17.55 -4.44
C PRO A 60 9.06 -17.26 -5.09
N ILE A 61 10.04 -16.95 -4.26
CA ILE A 61 11.43 -16.73 -4.62
C ILE A 61 12.24 -17.80 -3.90
N LEU A 62 12.82 -18.73 -4.66
CA LEU A 62 13.59 -19.83 -4.09
C LEU A 62 14.99 -19.34 -3.71
N ALA A 63 15.32 -19.42 -2.42
CA ALA A 63 16.66 -19.19 -1.92
C ALA A 63 17.55 -20.39 -2.28
N LEU A 64 18.61 -20.15 -3.04
CA LEU A 64 19.61 -21.15 -3.41
C LEU A 64 20.84 -21.01 -2.51
N SER A 65 21.76 -21.96 -2.62
CA SER A 65 23.09 -21.84 -2.02
C SER A 65 23.86 -20.63 -2.56
N GLU A 66 24.86 -20.17 -1.80
CA GLU A 66 25.77 -19.07 -2.19
C GLU A 66 25.12 -17.69 -2.36
N GLY A 67 23.93 -17.47 -1.79
CA GLY A 67 23.25 -16.16 -1.86
C GLY A 67 22.68 -15.83 -3.24
N LYS A 68 22.36 -16.87 -4.02
CA LYS A 68 21.60 -16.78 -5.27
C LYS A 68 20.12 -17.04 -5.00
N PHE A 69 19.27 -16.50 -5.86
CA PHE A 69 17.82 -16.64 -5.77
C PHE A 69 17.27 -17.03 -7.12
N LYS A 70 16.32 -17.96 -7.15
CA LYS A 70 15.59 -18.33 -8.37
C LYS A 70 14.19 -17.72 -8.32
N VAL A 71 13.88 -16.91 -9.32
CA VAL A 71 12.58 -16.28 -9.54
C VAL A 71 12.06 -16.78 -10.89
N PHE A 72 11.00 -17.59 -10.87
CA PHE A 72 10.59 -18.37 -12.05
C PHE A 72 11.79 -19.12 -12.66
N ASP A 73 12.11 -18.88 -13.93
CA ASP A 73 13.21 -19.53 -14.65
C ASP A 73 14.55 -18.75 -14.58
N LYS A 74 14.60 -17.65 -13.82
CA LYS A 74 15.79 -16.78 -13.74
C LYS A 74 16.50 -16.92 -12.40
N VAL A 75 17.81 -17.15 -12.44
CA VAL A 75 18.67 -17.09 -11.25
C VAL A 75 19.35 -15.71 -11.17
N VAL A 76 19.28 -15.08 -10.01
CA VAL A 76 19.85 -13.75 -9.75
C VAL A 76 20.69 -13.77 -8.46
N GLY A 77 21.64 -12.85 -8.38
CA GLY A 77 22.30 -12.49 -7.12
C GLY A 77 21.48 -11.47 -6.33
N ARG A 78 22.05 -10.98 -5.22
CA ARG A 78 21.40 -10.02 -4.32
C ARG A 78 20.91 -8.74 -5.00
N GLU A 79 21.75 -8.09 -5.81
CA GLU A 79 21.37 -6.84 -6.51
C GLU A 79 20.19 -7.08 -7.46
N GLY A 80 20.23 -8.18 -8.22
CA GLY A 80 19.13 -8.55 -9.11
C GLY A 80 17.84 -8.90 -8.37
N LEU A 81 17.95 -9.48 -7.17
CA LEU A 81 16.81 -9.73 -6.30
C LEU A 81 16.19 -8.40 -5.81
N GLU A 82 17.01 -7.44 -5.40
CA GLU A 82 16.54 -6.13 -4.95
C GLU A 82 15.75 -5.40 -6.04
N ASP A 83 16.22 -5.43 -7.28
CA ASP A 83 15.52 -4.85 -8.43
C ASP A 83 14.17 -5.52 -8.69
N ILE A 84 14.11 -6.86 -8.58
CA ILE A 84 12.87 -7.63 -8.74
C ILE A 84 11.88 -7.28 -7.63
N ILE A 85 12.33 -7.27 -6.36
CA ILE A 85 11.50 -6.92 -5.21
C ILE A 85 10.95 -5.50 -5.36
N LYS A 86 11.79 -4.54 -5.75
CA LYS A 86 11.38 -3.17 -6.02
C LYS A 86 10.32 -3.10 -7.12
N HIS A 87 10.50 -3.86 -8.19
CA HIS A 87 9.51 -3.95 -9.27
C HIS A 87 8.18 -4.52 -8.75
N TYR A 88 8.20 -5.65 -8.04
CA TYR A 88 6.99 -6.27 -7.47
C TYR A 88 6.23 -5.33 -6.54
N LYS A 89 6.93 -4.67 -5.61
CA LYS A 89 6.32 -3.64 -4.76
C LYS A 89 5.68 -2.52 -5.57
N SER A 90 6.35 -2.06 -6.63
CA SER A 90 5.87 -0.96 -7.47
C SER A 90 4.53 -1.29 -8.17
N ILE A 91 4.33 -2.53 -8.59
CA ILE A 91 3.15 -2.98 -9.34
C ILE A 91 2.09 -3.70 -8.47
N GLY A 92 2.38 -3.95 -7.19
CA GLY A 92 1.43 -4.59 -6.28
C GLY A 92 1.51 -6.12 -6.23
N THR A 93 2.59 -6.70 -6.74
CA THR A 93 2.88 -8.14 -6.57
C THR A 93 3.48 -8.39 -5.19
N TYR A 94 3.03 -9.45 -4.52
CA TYR A 94 3.64 -9.95 -3.30
C TYR A 94 4.68 -11.00 -3.62
N TYR A 95 5.63 -11.18 -2.70
CA TYR A 95 6.64 -12.22 -2.80
C TYR A 95 6.90 -12.82 -1.43
N THR A 96 7.36 -14.06 -1.42
CA THR A 96 7.95 -14.70 -0.24
C THR A 96 9.27 -15.36 -0.65
N ILE A 97 10.25 -15.34 0.23
CA ILE A 97 11.55 -15.99 -0.01
C ILE A 97 11.54 -17.26 0.81
N VAL A 98 11.68 -18.40 0.12
CA VAL A 98 11.53 -19.74 0.69
C VAL A 98 12.63 -20.66 0.20
N ASP A 99 12.98 -21.68 0.97
CA ASP A 99 13.78 -22.79 0.47
C ASP A 99 12.93 -23.79 -0.33
N GLU A 100 13.57 -24.83 -0.88
CA GLU A 100 12.88 -25.86 -1.69
C GLU A 100 11.83 -26.64 -0.88
N LYS A 101 12.11 -26.91 0.39
CA LYS A 101 11.19 -27.65 1.26
C LYS A 101 9.97 -26.78 1.58
N GLU A 102 10.19 -25.53 1.98
CA GLU A 102 9.13 -24.56 2.25
C GLU A 102 8.27 -24.30 1.01
N TYR A 103 8.88 -24.20 -0.17
CA TYR A 103 8.15 -24.09 -1.44
C TYR A 103 7.18 -25.26 -1.63
N HIS A 104 7.64 -26.50 -1.47
CA HIS A 104 6.78 -27.68 -1.58
C HIS A 104 5.68 -27.70 -0.51
N GLU A 105 5.99 -27.29 0.73
CA GLU A 105 4.97 -27.17 1.77
C GLU A 105 3.87 -26.15 1.40
N LEU A 106 4.23 -25.01 0.81
CA LEU A 106 3.26 -24.01 0.34
C LEU A 106 2.47 -24.48 -0.90
N GLU A 107 3.10 -25.29 -1.76
CA GLU A 107 2.47 -25.84 -2.96
C GLU A 107 1.43 -26.92 -2.63
N GLU A 108 1.70 -27.74 -1.62
CA GLU A 108 0.83 -28.85 -1.21
C GLU A 108 -0.24 -28.45 -0.19
N ASP A 109 0.02 -27.45 0.66
CA ASP A 109 -0.88 -27.02 1.74
C ASP A 109 -1.50 -25.64 1.45
N LYS A 110 -2.77 -25.67 1.04
CA LYS A 110 -3.56 -24.46 0.77
C LYS A 110 -3.71 -23.55 1.99
N ASN A 111 -3.76 -24.10 3.20
CA ASN A 111 -3.91 -23.29 4.41
C ASN A 111 -2.63 -22.52 4.68
N LYS A 112 -1.46 -23.17 4.56
CA LYS A 112 -0.16 -22.49 4.69
C LYS A 112 0.02 -21.40 3.63
N LEU A 113 -0.40 -21.67 2.39
CA LEU A 113 -0.36 -20.66 1.33
C LEU A 113 -1.24 -19.44 1.67
N GLU A 114 -2.45 -19.66 2.18
CA GLU A 114 -3.36 -18.58 2.60
C GLU A 114 -2.79 -17.79 3.79
N GLU A 115 -2.19 -18.46 4.77
CA GLU A 115 -1.53 -17.82 5.91
C GLU A 115 -0.33 -16.97 5.47
N GLU A 116 0.52 -17.50 4.60
CA GLU A 116 1.65 -16.74 4.06
C GLU A 116 1.16 -15.55 3.24
N PHE A 117 0.05 -15.70 2.50
CA PHE A 117 -0.53 -14.60 1.75
C PHE A 117 -1.08 -13.49 2.66
N LYS A 118 -1.79 -13.85 3.73
CA LYS A 118 -2.26 -12.87 4.74
C LYS A 118 -1.09 -12.15 5.39
N LYS A 119 -0.01 -12.88 5.72
CA LYS A 119 1.20 -12.32 6.32
C LYS A 119 1.82 -11.25 5.42
N VAL A 120 2.07 -11.54 4.13
CA VAL A 120 2.70 -10.56 3.23
C VAL A 120 1.79 -9.36 2.92
N ILE A 121 0.46 -9.53 2.95
CA ILE A 121 -0.50 -8.42 2.86
C ILE A 121 -0.33 -7.50 4.08
N LEU A 122 -0.29 -8.06 5.30
CA LEU A 122 -0.10 -7.29 6.53
C LEU A 122 1.24 -6.58 6.55
N GLU A 123 2.31 -7.23 6.09
CA GLU A 123 3.65 -6.61 5.97
C GLU A 123 3.63 -5.40 5.04
N ARG A 124 2.95 -5.50 3.88
CA ARG A 124 2.79 -4.37 2.94
C ARG A 124 2.02 -3.22 3.57
N LEU A 125 0.94 -3.50 4.29
CA LEU A 125 0.14 -2.47 4.96
C LEU A 125 0.93 -1.78 6.08
N ASN A 126 1.73 -2.53 6.83
CA ASN A 126 2.63 -1.97 7.84
C ASN A 126 3.72 -1.09 7.21
N GLU A 127 4.30 -1.49 6.08
CA GLU A 127 5.22 -0.67 5.30
C GLU A 127 4.56 0.63 4.82
N TRP A 128 3.32 0.54 4.32
CA TRP A 128 2.54 1.72 3.91
C TRP A 128 2.23 2.66 5.06
N SER A 129 1.86 2.14 6.23
CA SER A 129 1.66 2.96 7.43
C SER A 129 2.92 3.75 7.78
N ARG A 130 4.10 3.12 7.75
CA ARG A 130 5.39 3.81 7.98
C ARG A 130 5.66 4.88 6.93
N ILE A 131 5.45 4.57 5.65
CA ILE A 131 5.61 5.54 4.56
C ILE A 131 4.67 6.74 4.75
N ALA A 132 3.42 6.51 5.14
CA ALA A 132 2.47 7.58 5.41
C ALA A 132 2.88 8.42 6.62
N GLU A 133 3.26 7.80 7.73
CA GLU A 133 3.76 8.48 8.93
C GLU A 133 4.93 9.40 8.60
N GLU A 134 5.93 8.90 7.87
CA GLU A 134 7.09 9.70 7.45
C GLU A 134 6.69 10.84 6.53
N LYS A 135 5.83 10.56 5.55
CA LYS A 135 5.46 11.52 4.49
C LYS A 135 4.52 12.61 4.98
N LEU A 136 3.65 12.30 5.93
CA LEU A 136 2.66 13.20 6.50
C LEU A 136 3.13 13.86 7.80
N LYS A 137 4.34 13.53 8.27
CA LYS A 137 4.94 14.12 9.47
C LYS A 137 4.90 15.64 9.42
N GLY A 138 4.35 16.26 10.47
CA GLY A 138 4.23 17.71 10.59
C GLY A 138 3.03 18.32 9.85
N THR A 139 2.16 17.49 9.27
CA THR A 139 0.86 17.92 8.73
C THR A 139 -0.27 17.57 9.70
N ASN A 140 -1.45 18.17 9.50
CA ASN A 140 -2.68 17.79 10.20
C ASN A 140 -3.48 16.73 9.44
N LEU A 141 -2.86 16.07 8.45
CA LEU A 141 -3.53 15.09 7.60
C LEU A 141 -3.69 13.76 8.32
N THR A 142 -4.91 13.24 8.30
CA THR A 142 -5.22 11.88 8.76
C THR A 142 -5.53 10.99 7.56
N ILE A 143 -4.96 9.79 7.55
CA ILE A 143 -5.23 8.75 6.58
C ILE A 143 -6.01 7.61 7.23
N SER A 144 -7.08 7.17 6.59
CA SER A 144 -7.84 5.97 6.97
C SER A 144 -7.84 4.99 5.82
N MET A 145 -7.41 3.76 6.09
CA MET A 145 -7.37 2.64 5.14
C MET A 145 -8.40 1.60 5.58
N PHE A 146 -9.34 1.30 4.69
CA PHE A 146 -10.38 0.29 4.92
C PHE A 146 -10.09 -0.90 3.99
N ILE A 147 -10.02 -2.10 4.56
CA ILE A 147 -9.87 -3.37 3.84
C ILE A 147 -11.23 -4.07 3.92
N ILE A 148 -11.76 -4.48 2.76
CA ILE A 148 -13.02 -5.21 2.64
C ILE A 148 -12.72 -6.65 2.25
#